data_AF-Q831H9-F1
#
_entry.id   AF-Q831H9-F1
#
_cell.length_a   1.000
_cell.length_b   1.000
_cell.length_c   1.000
_cell.angle_alpha   90.00
_cell.angle_beta   90.00
_cell.angle_gamma   90.00
#
_symmetry.space_group_name_H-M   'P 1'
#
loop_
_entity.id
_entity.type
_entity.pdbx_description
1 polymer ?
#
loop_
_entity_poly.entity_id
_entity_poly.type
_entity_poly.pdbx_seq_one_letter_code
_entity_poly.pdbx_strand_id
1 'polypeptide(L)'
;MFSFEEVLFELDNAISLKTLKNWANKIEKLTDVRFVRQYAKNKQGRNYSYKVFSVEQVEQLKQLVQLRKQNVPLDQAMIEVFMSAEEKERQQVITIAKIDFEENKATVKELIDLVKDVLSDNAEIKKRLKVLEMKQGMTRE
;
A
#
# COMPACT_ATOMS: atom_id res chain seq x y z
N MET A 1 -17.84 -26.01 -7.20
CA MET A 1 -16.70 -25.47 -6.42
C MET A 1 -15.52 -26.37 -6.70
N PHE A 2 -14.33 -25.80 -6.89
CA PHE A 2 -13.12 -26.50 -7.27
C PHE A 2 -12.16 -26.57 -6.08
N SER A 3 -11.55 -27.73 -5.88
CA SER A 3 -10.41 -27.95 -4.99
C SER A 3 -9.11 -27.50 -5.64
N PHE A 4 -8.02 -27.44 -4.86
CA PHE A 4 -6.71 -27.07 -5.41
C PHE A 4 -6.25 -27.97 -6.57
N GLU A 5 -6.54 -29.26 -6.53
CA GLU A 5 -6.12 -30.20 -7.58
C GLU A 5 -6.91 -29.99 -8.87
N GLU A 6 -8.23 -29.78 -8.76
CA GLU A 6 -9.08 -29.45 -9.91
C GLU A 6 -8.69 -28.10 -10.52
N VAL A 7 -8.35 -27.10 -9.70
CA VAL A 7 -7.83 -25.82 -10.22
C VAL A 7 -6.50 -26.00 -10.94
N LEU A 8 -5.57 -26.82 -10.45
CA LEU A 8 -4.32 -27.07 -11.16
C LEU A 8 -4.56 -27.71 -12.52
N PHE A 9 -5.51 -28.63 -12.60
CA PHE A 9 -5.91 -29.25 -13.86
C PHE A 9 -6.50 -28.21 -14.82
N GLU A 10 -7.41 -27.36 -14.35
CA GLU A 10 -7.97 -26.24 -15.14
C GLU A 10 -6.93 -25.22 -15.60
N LEU A 11 -5.81 -25.09 -14.88
CA LEU A 11 -4.69 -24.22 -15.24
C LEU A 11 -3.66 -24.92 -16.15
N ASP A 12 -3.97 -26.10 -16.71
CA ASP A 12 -3.06 -26.94 -17.49
C ASP A 12 -1.72 -27.22 -16.77
N ASN A 13 -1.75 -27.30 -15.44
CA ASN A 13 -0.57 -27.41 -14.58
C ASN A 13 0.52 -26.35 -14.87
N ALA A 14 0.12 -25.16 -15.34
CA ALA A 14 1.04 -24.07 -15.63
C ALA A 14 1.83 -23.57 -14.40
N ILE A 15 1.35 -23.89 -13.19
CA ILE A 15 1.99 -23.57 -11.91
C ILE A 15 1.97 -24.77 -10.98
N SER A 16 2.86 -24.78 -9.98
CA SER A 16 2.86 -25.82 -8.95
C SER A 16 1.75 -25.63 -7.90
N LEU A 17 1.34 -26.71 -7.23
CA LEU A 17 0.42 -26.66 -6.07
C LEU A 17 0.89 -25.69 -4.99
N LYS A 18 2.19 -25.67 -4.71
CA LYS A 18 2.79 -24.76 -3.71
C LYS A 18 2.60 -23.30 -4.14
N THR A 19 2.82 -23.01 -5.42
CA THR A 19 2.60 -21.68 -6.00
C THR A 19 1.15 -21.26 -5.87
N LEU A 20 0.21 -22.13 -6.26
CA LEU A 20 -1.22 -21.85 -6.19
C LEU A 20 -1.68 -21.58 -4.74
N LYS A 21 -1.23 -22.38 -3.77
CA LYS A 21 -1.51 -22.15 -2.34
C LYS A 21 -0.97 -20.81 -1.86
N ASN A 22 0.25 -20.45 -2.27
CA ASN A 22 0.86 -19.16 -1.92
C ASN A 22 0.09 -18.00 -2.54
N TRP A 23 -0.33 -18.13 -3.80
CA TRP A 23 -1.15 -17.13 -4.48
C TRP A 23 -2.50 -16.95 -3.80
N ALA A 24 -3.20 -18.04 -3.49
CA ALA A 24 -4.48 -17.97 -2.78
C ALA A 24 -4.36 -17.30 -1.39
N ASN A 25 -3.23 -17.44 -0.70
CA ASN A 25 -2.98 -16.72 0.56
C ASN A 25 -2.63 -15.24 0.32
N LYS A 26 -1.92 -14.93 -0.76
CA LYS A 26 -1.51 -13.57 -1.10
C LYS A 26 -2.68 -12.73 -1.61
N ILE A 27 -3.56 -13.31 -2.42
CA ILE A 27 -4.80 -12.67 -2.90
C ILE A 27 -5.66 -12.22 -1.72
N GLU A 28 -5.90 -13.09 -0.73
CA GLU A 28 -6.66 -12.71 0.47
C GLU A 28 -5.97 -11.63 1.32
N LYS A 29 -4.67 -11.42 1.18
CA LYS A 29 -3.97 -10.35 1.90
C LYS A 29 -3.97 -9.03 1.14
N LEU A 30 -3.91 -9.08 -0.18
CA LEU A 30 -3.78 -7.91 -1.05
C LEU A 30 -5.12 -7.39 -1.56
N THR A 31 -6.16 -8.21 -1.54
CA THR A 31 -7.48 -7.87 -2.11
C THR A 31 -8.60 -8.11 -1.10
N ASP A 32 -9.78 -7.62 -1.44
CA ASP A 32 -11.04 -7.81 -0.73
C ASP A 32 -11.63 -9.23 -0.89
N VAL A 33 -11.07 -10.06 -1.78
CA VAL A 33 -11.52 -11.44 -1.99
C VAL A 33 -11.21 -12.34 -0.80
N ARG A 34 -12.18 -13.18 -0.43
CA ARG A 34 -12.02 -14.25 0.56
C ARG A 34 -12.46 -15.58 -0.03
N PHE A 35 -11.57 -16.58 -0.01
CA PHE A 35 -11.92 -17.90 -0.53
C PHE A 35 -12.75 -18.66 0.50
N VAL A 36 -13.77 -19.36 0.01
CA VAL A 36 -14.59 -20.22 0.86
C VAL A 36 -13.74 -21.38 1.38
N ARG A 37 -13.97 -21.78 2.63
CA ARG A 37 -13.34 -22.95 3.22
C ARG A 37 -14.34 -24.07 3.41
N GLN A 38 -13.95 -25.27 2.99
CA GLN A 38 -14.65 -26.50 3.31
C GLN A 38 -13.87 -27.31 4.34
N TYR A 39 -14.58 -28.19 5.04
CA TYR A 39 -14.04 -29.03 6.10
C TYR A 39 -14.19 -30.50 5.71
N ALA A 40 -13.14 -31.29 5.95
CA ALA A 40 -13.15 -32.72 5.74
C ALA A 40 -12.42 -33.44 6.88
N LYS A 41 -12.65 -34.74 7.02
CA LYS A 41 -11.93 -35.61 7.96
C LYS A 41 -10.82 -36.34 7.24
N ASN A 42 -9.63 -36.40 7.84
CA ASN A 42 -8.55 -37.23 7.34
C ASN A 42 -8.77 -38.72 7.71
N LYS A 43 -7.91 -39.61 7.22
CA LYS A 43 -7.97 -41.06 7.53
C LYS A 43 -7.84 -41.38 9.03
N GLN A 44 -7.32 -40.45 9.83
CA GLN A 44 -7.19 -40.56 11.29
C GLN A 44 -8.37 -39.90 12.04
N GLY A 45 -9.43 -39.48 11.33
CA GLY A 45 -10.61 -38.85 11.92
C GLY A 45 -10.45 -37.38 12.32
N ARG A 46 -9.29 -36.76 12.07
CA ARG A 46 -9.05 -35.34 12.38
C ARG A 46 -9.67 -34.44 11.32
N ASN A 47 -10.37 -33.41 11.76
CA ASN A 47 -10.91 -32.37 10.88
C ASN A 47 -9.79 -31.50 10.32
N TYR A 48 -9.85 -31.19 9.04
CA TYR A 48 -9.00 -30.20 8.40
C TYR A 48 -9.86 -29.29 7.51
N SER A 49 -9.41 -28.05 7.32
CA SER A 49 -10.05 -27.10 6.40
C SER A 49 -9.19 -26.90 5.15
N TYR A 50 -9.85 -26.68 4.02
CA TYR A 50 -9.19 -26.38 2.75
C TYR A 50 -9.99 -25.34 1.97
N LYS A 51 -9.29 -24.53 1.17
CA LYS A 51 -9.91 -23.52 0.32
C LYS A 51 -10.55 -24.18 -0.90
N VAL A 52 -11.70 -23.66 -1.28
CA VAL A 52 -12.40 -24.02 -2.52
C VAL A 52 -12.67 -22.77 -3.35
N PHE A 53 -12.74 -22.96 -4.66
CA PHE A 53 -12.81 -21.89 -5.64
C PHE A 53 -14.12 -21.95 -6.42
N SER A 54 -14.71 -20.80 -6.72
CA SER A 54 -15.82 -20.69 -7.68
C SER A 54 -15.32 -20.81 -9.13
N VAL A 55 -16.22 -21.03 -10.09
CA VAL A 55 -15.88 -21.03 -11.52
C VAL A 55 -15.22 -19.69 -11.91
N GLU A 56 -15.80 -18.58 -11.46
CA GLU A 56 -15.27 -17.24 -11.69
C GLU A 56 -13.84 -17.07 -11.16
N GLN A 57 -13.57 -17.59 -9.95
CA GLN A 57 -12.23 -17.54 -9.36
C GLN A 57 -11.22 -18.40 -10.13
N VAL A 58 -11.67 -19.50 -10.76
CA VAL A 58 -10.81 -20.28 -11.66
C VAL A 58 -10.45 -19.47 -12.90
N GLU A 59 -11.40 -18.74 -13.49
CA GLU A 59 -11.10 -17.90 -14.66
C GLU A 59 -10.21 -16.71 -14.30
N GLN A 60 -10.42 -16.11 -13.13
CA GLN A 60 -9.50 -15.11 -12.57
C GLN A 60 -8.09 -15.69 -12.39
N LEU A 61 -7.95 -16.92 -11.90
CA LEU A 61 -6.64 -17.57 -11.80
C LEU A 61 -6.01 -17.84 -13.17
N LYS A 62 -6.80 -18.22 -14.19
CA LYS A 62 -6.30 -18.34 -15.58
C LYS A 62 -5.78 -17.00 -16.10
N GLN A 63 -6.53 -15.91 -15.89
CA GLN A 63 -6.11 -14.55 -16.27
C GLN A 63 -4.83 -14.14 -15.54
N LEU A 64 -4.71 -14.43 -14.24
CA LEU A 64 -3.50 -14.17 -13.46
C LEU A 64 -2.29 -14.91 -14.05
N VAL A 65 -2.45 -16.18 -14.44
CA VAL A 65 -1.37 -16.94 -15.12
C VAL A 65 -0.97 -16.26 -16.43
N GLN A 66 -1.93 -15.77 -17.22
CA GLN A 66 -1.63 -15.06 -18.48
C GLN A 66 -0.87 -13.75 -18.24
N LEU A 67 -1.30 -12.93 -17.29
CA LEU A 67 -0.59 -11.70 -16.91
C LEU A 67 0.84 -11.99 -16.44
N ARG A 68 1.03 -13.09 -15.71
CA ARG A 68 2.36 -13.54 -15.28
C ARG A 68 3.24 -13.97 -16.46
N LYS A 69 2.68 -14.59 -17.50
CA LYS A 69 3.41 -14.90 -18.76
C LYS A 69 3.81 -13.63 -19.51
N GLN A 70 3.03 -12.56 -19.38
CA GLN A 70 3.33 -11.23 -19.94
C GLN A 70 4.29 -10.40 -19.07
N ASN A 71 4.95 -11.00 -18.08
CA ASN A 71 5.87 -10.34 -17.15
C ASN A 71 5.25 -9.25 -16.27
N VAL A 72 3.91 -9.23 -16.11
CA VAL A 72 3.28 -8.31 -15.14
C VAL A 72 3.69 -8.72 -13.72
N PRO A 73 4.11 -7.76 -12.86
CA PRO A 73 4.41 -8.04 -11.45
C PRO A 73 3.24 -8.73 -10.75
N LEU A 74 3.53 -9.73 -9.91
CA LEU A 74 2.51 -10.59 -9.31
C LEU A 74 1.44 -9.81 -8.55
N ASP A 75 1.86 -8.82 -7.78
CA ASP A 75 0.98 -8.06 -6.88
C ASP A 75 0.06 -7.16 -7.70
N GLN A 76 0.61 -6.54 -8.76
CA GLN A 76 -0.16 -5.76 -9.72
C GLN A 76 -1.19 -6.64 -10.44
N ALA A 77 -0.79 -7.83 -10.90
CA ALA A 77 -1.68 -8.75 -11.58
C ALA A 77 -2.79 -9.28 -10.65
N MET A 78 -2.49 -9.53 -9.38
CA MET A 78 -3.48 -9.94 -8.38
C MET A 78 -4.50 -8.83 -8.11
N ILE A 79 -4.03 -7.59 -7.92
CA ILE A 79 -4.91 -6.43 -7.75
C ILE A 79 -5.78 -6.27 -8.98
N GLU A 80 -5.20 -6.38 -10.17
CA GLU A 80 -5.94 -6.13 -11.40
C GLU A 80 -7.09 -7.11 -11.60
N VAL A 81 -6.86 -8.38 -11.30
CA VAL A 81 -7.82 -9.46 -11.57
C VAL A 81 -8.81 -9.69 -10.43
N PHE A 82 -8.37 -9.57 -9.16
CA PHE A 82 -9.17 -9.98 -8.00
C PHE A 82 -9.74 -8.81 -7.20
N MET A 83 -9.15 -7.62 -7.24
CA MET A 83 -9.65 -6.49 -6.43
C MET A 83 -10.88 -5.87 -7.08
N SER A 84 -11.91 -5.59 -6.28
CA SER A 84 -13.09 -4.88 -6.75
C SER A 84 -12.76 -3.44 -7.20
N ALA A 85 -13.57 -2.89 -8.11
CA ALA A 85 -13.40 -1.53 -8.59
C ALA A 85 -13.46 -0.49 -7.45
N GLU A 86 -14.38 -0.71 -6.49
CA GLU A 86 -14.54 0.15 -5.31
C GLU A 86 -13.28 0.18 -4.44
N GLU A 87 -12.69 -0.99 -4.16
CA GLU A 87 -11.47 -1.05 -3.35
C GLU A 87 -10.24 -0.52 -4.12
N LYS A 88 -10.19 -0.72 -5.45
CA LYS A 88 -9.17 -0.08 -6.31
C LYS A 88 -9.24 1.44 -6.22
N GLU A 89 -10.43 2.02 -6.33
CA GLU A 89 -10.65 3.47 -6.22
C GLU A 89 -10.25 3.97 -4.82
N ARG A 90 -10.69 3.28 -3.78
CA ARG A 90 -10.32 3.61 -2.39
C ARG A 90 -8.81 3.59 -2.18
N GLN A 91 -8.12 2.57 -2.69
CA GLN A 91 -6.67 2.46 -2.58
C GLN A 91 -5.96 3.60 -3.32
N GLN A 92 -6.48 4.03 -4.48
CA GLN A 92 -5.96 5.21 -5.19
C GLN A 92 -6.13 6.49 -4.36
N VAL A 93 -7.31 6.72 -3.79
CA VAL A 93 -7.57 7.89 -2.93
C VAL A 93 -6.63 7.91 -1.73
N ILE A 94 -6.43 6.77 -1.06
CA ILE A 94 -5.48 6.67 0.07
C ILE A 94 -4.05 6.97 -0.38
N THR A 95 -3.67 6.51 -1.57
CA THR A 95 -2.32 6.73 -2.11
C THR A 95 -2.08 8.21 -2.40
N ILE A 96 -3.03 8.89 -3.03
CA ILE A 96 -2.98 10.33 -3.29
C ILE A 96 -2.90 11.10 -1.97
N ALA A 97 -3.79 10.80 -1.02
CA ALA A 97 -3.79 11.48 0.28
C ALA A 97 -2.48 11.30 1.07
N LYS A 98 -1.81 10.15 0.93
CA LYS A 98 -0.48 9.94 1.54
C LYS A 98 0.61 10.77 0.88
N ILE A 99 0.57 10.91 -0.45
CA ILE A 99 1.51 11.76 -1.19
C ILE A 99 1.31 13.20 -0.74
N ASP A 100 0.08 13.71 -0.77
CA ASP A 100 -0.26 15.06 -0.33
C ASP A 100 0.18 15.32 1.12
N PHE A 101 0.01 14.33 2.00
CA PHE A 101 0.44 14.43 3.40
C PHE A 101 1.95 14.57 3.54
N GLU A 102 2.74 13.77 2.82
CA GLU A 102 4.20 13.84 2.88
C GLU A 102 4.75 15.13 2.24
N GLU A 103 4.13 15.62 1.15
CA GLU A 103 4.47 16.92 0.55
C GLU A 103 4.17 18.09 1.50
N ASN A 104 3.01 18.08 2.14
CA ASN A 104 2.64 19.08 3.15
C ASN A 104 3.60 19.05 4.35
N LYS A 105 3.97 17.86 4.81
CA LYS A 105 4.92 17.67 5.91
C LYS A 105 6.31 18.20 5.56
N ALA A 106 6.78 18.01 4.33
CA ALA A 106 8.02 18.59 3.84
C ALA A 106 7.95 20.12 3.82
N THR A 107 6.88 20.67 3.25
CA THR A 107 6.64 22.12 3.15
C THR A 107 6.58 22.78 4.53
N VAL A 108 5.86 22.19 5.48
CA VAL A 108 5.77 22.69 6.86
C VAL A 108 7.15 22.71 7.54
N LYS A 109 7.98 21.71 7.28
CA LYS A 109 9.34 21.67 7.83
C LYS A 109 10.19 22.83 7.28
N GLU A 110 10.12 23.09 5.98
CA GLU A 110 10.82 24.23 5.35
C GLU A 110 10.35 25.57 5.92
N LEU A 111 9.03 25.75 6.09
CA LEU A 111 8.46 26.95 6.72
C LEU A 111 8.95 27.14 8.16
N ILE A 112 9.02 26.06 8.94
CA ILE A 112 9.55 26.12 10.32
C ILE A 112 11.00 26.60 10.32
N ASP A 113 11.83 26.09 9.42
CA ASP A 113 13.24 26.46 9.35
C ASP A 113 13.41 27.93 8.91
N LEU A 114 12.65 28.38 7.91
CA LEU A 114 12.61 29.80 7.51
C LEU A 114 12.17 30.73 8.65
N VAL A 115 11.16 30.33 9.43
CA VAL A 115 10.69 31.13 10.57
C VAL A 115 11.76 31.23 11.66
N LYS A 116 12.52 30.16 11.92
CA LYS A 116 13.64 30.22 12.87
C LYS A 116 14.71 31.21 12.42
N ASP A 117 15.06 31.18 11.14
CA ASP A 117 16.06 32.09 10.57
C ASP A 117 15.60 33.55 10.69
N VAL A 118 14.36 33.84 10.31
CA VAL A 118 13.76 35.19 10.43
C VAL A 118 13.70 35.66 11.89
N LEU A 119 13.38 34.78 12.84
CA LEU A 119 13.37 35.12 14.27
C LEU A 119 14.78 35.44 14.79
N SER A 120 15.80 34.70 14.32
CA SER A 120 17.20 34.96 14.65
C SER A 120 17.66 36.33 14.12
N ASP A 121 17.42 36.60 12.83
CA ASP A 121 17.76 37.87 12.20
C ASP A 121 17.08 39.05 12.89
N ASN A 122 15.78 38.91 13.21
CA ASN A 122 15.04 39.93 13.93
C ASN A 122 15.60 40.19 15.34
N ALA A 123 16.06 39.15 16.03
CA ALA A 123 16.71 39.31 17.33
C ALA A 123 18.03 40.09 17.20
N GLU A 124 18.80 39.84 16.14
CA GLU A 124 20.04 40.58 15.87
C GLU A 124 19.76 42.03 15.48
N ILE A 125 18.79 42.29 14.60
CA ILE A 125 18.36 43.64 14.21
C ILE A 125 17.93 44.44 15.43
N LYS A 126 17.13 43.85 16.33
CA LYS A 126 16.72 44.50 17.59
C LYS A 126 17.91 44.87 18.48
N LYS A 127 18.95 44.01 18.55
CA LYS A 127 20.19 44.33 19.28
C LYS A 127 20.92 45.52 18.65
N ARG A 128 21.07 45.52 17.33
CA ARG A 128 21.74 46.60 16.58
C ARG A 128 20.99 47.93 16.73
N LEU A 129 19.66 47.93 16.65
CA LEU A 129 18.82 49.12 16.85
C LEU A 129 19.02 49.73 18.24
N LYS A 130 18.96 48.92 19.31
CA LYS A 130 19.19 49.41 20.68
C LYS A 130 20.55 50.10 20.84
N VAL A 131 21.61 49.56 20.22
CA VAL A 131 22.95 50.17 20.25
C VAL A 131 22.95 51.52 19.53
N LEU A 132 22.27 51.64 18.39
CA LEU A 132 22.18 52.89 17.65
C LEU A 132 21.38 53.96 18.40
N GLU A 133 20.25 53.58 19.01
CA GLU A 133 19.42 54.47 19.83
C GLU A 133 20.21 55.02 21.03
N MET A 134 20.99 54.17 21.73
CA MET A 134 21.88 54.61 22.81
C MET A 134 22.95 55.59 22.31
N LYS A 135 23.55 55.33 21.14
CA LYS A 135 24.55 56.23 20.55
C LYS A 135 23.97 57.58 20.15
N GLN A 136 22.79 57.61 19.54
CA GLN A 136 22.12 58.86 19.15
C GLN A 136 21.66 59.69 20.35
N GLY A 137 21.24 59.04 21.45
CA GLY A 137 20.94 59.73 22.72
C GLY A 137 22.15 60.48 23.27
N MET A 138 23.34 59.87 23.23
CA MET A 138 24.60 60.50 23.66
C MET A 138 25.12 61.60 22.72
N THR A 139 24.59 61.71 21.49
CA THR A 139 25.02 62.77 20.53
C THR A 139 24.10 64.00 20.53
N ARG A 140 23.01 63.97 21.30
CA ARG A 140 22.01 65.05 21.40
C ARG A 140 22.04 65.82 22.73
N GLU A 141 22.89 65.40 23.67
CA GLU A 141 23.29 66.16 24.86
C GLU A 141 24.58 66.95 24.58
#